data_AF-A0A6H5GBN3-F1
#
_entry.id   AF-A0A6H5GBN3-F1
#
_cell.length_a   1.000
_cell.length_b   1.000
_cell.length_c   1.000
_cell.angle_alpha   90.00
_cell.angle_beta   90.00
_cell.angle_gamma   90.00
#
_symmetry.space_group_name_H-M   'P 1'
#
loop_
_entity.id
_entity.type
_entity.pdbx_description
1 polymer ?
#
loop_
_entity_poly.entity_id
_entity_poly.type
_entity_poly.pdbx_seq_one_letter_code
_entity_poly.pdbx_strand_id
1 'polypeptide(L)'
;MVSSLGDRFINNVEMNKAVTSYQFPQLMMAIQTAVKCVSVTLKKCGLAQMKTDANATTNVEDKDALQPGKDMLCGGYILYGYCTVLVLAFEGGSVNGFTLDPAVGEFMLTDPMIKIPTSAKLYSVNEGHTQSFDQSLVNFIEKMKVIKIGEAWSARYSGNLVGDCHRILKQGGIYMYPASKEHPNGKHRLLYEASPIAFIMKQAGGLAVNGKQFILDMIPQKLHEKTPFFCGSRDNVLQLMQALGMNKISPT
;
A
#
# COMPACT_ATOMS: atom_id res chain seq x y z
N MET A 1 -2.12 -42.16 4.73
CA MET A 1 -2.49 -40.92 4.01
C MET A 1 -3.08 -39.94 5.02
N VAL A 2 -2.36 -38.86 5.32
CA VAL A 2 -2.88 -37.81 6.23
C VAL A 2 -3.78 -36.92 5.39
N SER A 3 -5.10 -37.10 5.50
CA SER A 3 -6.08 -36.18 4.91
C SER A 3 -5.87 -34.79 5.49
N SER A 4 -5.71 -33.76 4.66
CA SER A 4 -5.49 -32.40 5.14
C SER A 4 -6.73 -31.91 5.92
N LEU A 5 -6.54 -30.91 6.79
CA LEU A 5 -7.65 -30.31 7.54
C LEU A 5 -8.75 -29.78 6.59
N GLY A 6 -8.37 -29.35 5.39
CA GLY A 6 -9.28 -28.93 4.32
C GLY A 6 -10.12 -30.07 3.79
N ASP A 7 -9.52 -31.24 3.53
CA ASP A 7 -10.25 -32.42 3.03
C ASP A 7 -11.30 -32.89 4.05
N ARG A 8 -10.99 -32.81 5.35
CA ARG A 8 -11.93 -33.16 6.42
C ARG A 8 -13.09 -32.17 6.56
N PHE A 9 -12.85 -30.89 6.30
CA PHE A 9 -13.88 -29.86 6.37
C PHE A 9 -14.79 -29.88 5.14
N ILE A 10 -14.22 -30.08 3.94
CA ILE A 10 -14.96 -30.22 2.68
C ILE A 10 -15.95 -31.40 2.77
N ASN A 11 -15.48 -32.57 3.21
CA ASN A 11 -16.33 -33.76 3.36
C ASN A 11 -17.45 -33.60 4.40
N ASN A 12 -17.25 -32.75 5.42
CA ASN A 12 -18.27 -32.49 6.44
C ASN A 12 -19.30 -31.43 6.02
N VAL A 13 -18.93 -30.50 5.14
CA VAL A 13 -19.83 -29.44 4.64
C VAL A 13 -20.70 -29.95 3.48
N GLU A 14 -20.22 -30.89 2.66
CA GLU A 14 -21.00 -31.51 1.59
C GLU A 14 -22.26 -32.26 2.07
N MET A 15 -22.33 -32.64 3.36
CA MET A 15 -23.52 -33.25 3.95
C MET A 15 -24.68 -32.25 4.15
N ASN A 16 -24.44 -30.94 4.04
CA ASN A 16 -25.45 -29.91 4.31
C ASN A 16 -25.35 -28.72 3.35
N LYS A 17 -25.71 -28.95 2.08
CA LYS A 17 -26.50 -28.07 1.19
C LYS A 17 -26.12 -28.31 -0.27
N ALA A 18 -27.12 -28.23 -1.12
CA ALA A 18 -27.00 -28.17 -2.57
C ALA A 18 -26.36 -26.85 -3.05
N VAL A 19 -25.12 -26.59 -2.63
CA VAL A 19 -24.19 -25.73 -3.36
C VAL A 19 -23.26 -26.70 -4.06
N THR A 20 -23.44 -26.78 -5.38
CA THR A 20 -22.80 -27.73 -6.29
C THR A 20 -21.37 -28.11 -5.90
N SER A 21 -21.11 -29.42 -5.81
CA SER A 21 -19.90 -30.09 -5.30
C SER A 21 -18.56 -29.68 -5.93
N TYR A 22 -18.55 -28.82 -6.95
CA TYR A 22 -17.34 -28.31 -7.59
C TYR A 22 -16.98 -26.88 -7.19
N GLN A 23 -17.96 -26.04 -6.85
CA GLN A 23 -17.71 -24.63 -6.55
C GLN A 23 -17.02 -24.42 -5.20
N PHE A 24 -17.36 -25.23 -4.20
CA PHE A 24 -16.76 -25.14 -2.87
C PHE A 24 -15.29 -25.60 -2.85
N PRO A 25 -14.91 -26.74 -3.45
CA PRO A 25 -13.50 -27.12 -3.57
C PRO A 25 -12.67 -26.11 -4.38
N GLN A 26 -13.21 -25.55 -5.48
CA GLN A 26 -12.54 -24.51 -6.27
C GLN A 26 -12.32 -23.23 -5.45
N LEU A 27 -13.33 -22.79 -4.69
CA LEU A 27 -13.21 -21.66 -3.77
C LEU A 27 -12.14 -21.93 -2.70
N MET A 28 -12.16 -23.11 -2.08
CA MET A 28 -11.18 -23.48 -1.06
C MET A 28 -9.77 -23.57 -1.63
N MET A 29 -9.60 -24.07 -2.86
CA MET A 29 -8.32 -24.12 -3.56
C MET A 29 -7.82 -22.71 -3.93
N ALA A 30 -8.70 -21.82 -4.38
CA ALA A 30 -8.38 -20.42 -4.64
C ALA A 30 -7.96 -19.69 -3.36
N ILE A 31 -8.69 -19.90 -2.24
CA ILE A 31 -8.32 -19.35 -0.92
C ILE A 31 -6.97 -19.90 -0.47
N GLN A 32 -6.74 -21.22 -0.57
CA GLN A 32 -5.45 -21.81 -0.19
C GLN A 32 -4.31 -21.30 -1.06
N THR A 33 -4.53 -21.13 -2.36
CA THR A 33 -3.54 -20.59 -3.30
C THR A 33 -3.24 -19.14 -2.96
N ALA A 34 -4.26 -18.30 -2.75
CA ALA A 34 -4.09 -16.92 -2.32
C ALA A 34 -3.32 -16.83 -0.99
N VAL A 35 -3.67 -17.64 0.01
CA VAL A 35 -2.98 -17.68 1.31
C VAL A 35 -1.54 -18.15 1.17
N LYS A 36 -1.26 -19.17 0.34
CA LYS A 36 0.09 -19.64 0.06
C LYS A 36 0.91 -18.59 -0.68
N CYS A 37 0.34 -17.95 -1.70
CA CYS A 37 0.99 -16.87 -2.45
C CYS A 37 1.33 -15.70 -1.52
N VAL A 38 0.37 -15.23 -0.71
CA VAL A 38 0.61 -14.17 0.28
C VAL A 38 1.69 -14.59 1.27
N SER A 39 1.63 -15.81 1.81
CA SER A 39 2.64 -16.32 2.75
C SER A 39 4.04 -16.40 2.15
N VAL A 40 4.17 -16.91 0.92
CA VAL A 40 5.45 -17.01 0.21
C VAL A 40 5.99 -15.63 -0.18
N THR A 41 5.14 -14.72 -0.66
CA THR A 41 5.51 -13.36 -1.00
C THR A 41 6.01 -12.59 0.22
N LEU A 42 5.31 -12.69 1.36
CA LEU A 42 5.76 -12.09 2.63
C LEU A 42 7.15 -12.60 3.04
N LYS A 43 7.42 -13.90 2.86
CA LYS A 43 8.73 -14.51 3.14
C LYS A 43 9.84 -14.04 2.20
N LYS A 44 9.51 -13.70 0.95
CA LYS A 44 10.49 -13.39 -0.10
C LYS A 44 10.67 -11.89 -0.37
N CYS A 45 9.73 -11.02 0.00
CA CYS A 45 9.84 -9.57 -0.22
C CYS A 45 10.78 -8.83 0.74
N GLY A 46 11.55 -9.52 1.59
CA GLY A 46 12.48 -8.89 2.51
C GLY A 46 11.83 -8.20 3.71
N LEU A 47 10.50 -8.31 3.87
CA LEU A 47 9.80 -7.85 5.07
C LEU A 47 10.28 -8.57 6.33
N ALA A 48 10.88 -9.76 6.20
CA ALA A 48 11.67 -10.39 7.24
C ALA A 48 12.90 -11.09 6.66
N GLN A 49 14.06 -10.99 7.31
CA GLN A 49 15.24 -11.80 7.02
C GLN A 49 14.97 -13.20 7.57
N MET A 50 14.25 -14.03 6.81
CA MET A 50 14.38 -15.46 7.05
C MET A 50 15.75 -15.84 6.51
N LYS A 51 16.67 -16.20 7.41
CA LYS A 51 17.88 -16.93 7.03
C LYS A 51 17.43 -18.04 6.09
N THR A 52 17.90 -18.04 4.85
CA THR A 52 17.58 -19.10 3.86
C THR A 52 18.73 -20.09 3.81
N ASP A 53 19.38 -20.33 4.94
CA ASP A 53 20.37 -21.39 5.06
C ASP A 53 19.63 -22.74 5.19
N ALA A 54 20.22 -23.81 4.68
CA ALA A 54 19.68 -25.17 4.81
C ALA A 54 19.49 -25.62 6.28
N ASN A 55 20.01 -24.84 7.24
CA ASN A 55 19.87 -25.01 8.69
C ASN A 55 18.98 -23.93 9.34
N ALA A 56 18.22 -23.15 8.58
CA ALA A 56 17.40 -22.08 9.10
C ALA A 56 16.25 -22.63 9.97
N THR A 57 16.27 -22.24 11.24
CA THR A 57 15.17 -22.47 12.18
C THR A 57 13.90 -21.81 11.66
N THR A 58 12.78 -22.53 11.63
CA THR A 58 11.44 -22.02 11.31
C THR A 58 10.88 -21.03 12.34
N ASN A 59 11.67 -20.68 13.36
CA ASN A 59 11.31 -19.74 14.40
C ASN A 59 11.56 -18.32 13.89
N VAL A 60 10.50 -17.73 13.35
CA VAL A 60 10.42 -16.31 12.98
C VAL A 60 10.10 -15.54 14.25
N GLU A 61 10.93 -14.59 14.61
CA GLU A 61 10.67 -13.67 15.72
C GLU A 61 10.17 -12.32 15.18
N ASP A 62 9.39 -11.59 15.99
CA ASP A 62 8.87 -10.27 15.60
C ASP A 62 9.98 -9.33 15.12
N LYS A 63 11.18 -9.42 15.72
CA LYS A 63 12.37 -8.63 15.36
C LYS A 63 12.80 -8.82 13.90
N ASP A 64 12.57 -10.01 13.34
CA ASP A 64 12.96 -10.31 11.97
C ASP A 64 12.15 -9.44 10.99
N ALA A 65 10.93 -9.05 11.38
CA ALA A 65 10.03 -8.21 10.61
C ALA A 65 10.23 -6.69 10.81
N LEU A 66 11.04 -6.28 11.79
CA LEU A 66 11.26 -4.86 12.12
C LEU A 66 12.39 -4.25 11.28
N GLN A 67 12.25 -4.34 9.96
CA GLN A 67 13.22 -3.79 9.00
C GLN A 67 12.71 -2.49 8.37
N PRO A 68 13.61 -1.55 8.04
CA PRO A 68 13.21 -0.34 7.35
C PRO A 68 12.72 -0.65 5.94
N GLY A 69 11.74 0.10 5.45
CA GLY A 69 11.11 -0.15 4.14
C GLY A 69 12.07 -0.04 2.95
N LYS A 70 13.20 0.65 3.10
CA LYS A 70 14.25 0.75 2.07
C LYS A 70 14.94 -0.58 1.75
N ASP A 71 14.89 -1.53 2.68
CA ASP A 71 15.49 -2.88 2.53
C ASP A 71 14.49 -3.88 1.88
N MET A 72 13.29 -3.43 1.50
CA MET A 72 12.30 -4.27 0.82
C MET A 72 12.77 -4.65 -0.59
N LEU A 73 12.65 -5.95 -0.92
CA LEU A 73 12.96 -6.47 -2.26
C LEU A 73 11.79 -6.30 -3.24
N CYS A 74 10.56 -6.33 -2.71
CA CYS A 74 9.34 -6.07 -3.46
C CYS A 74 8.25 -5.41 -2.62
N GLY A 75 7.40 -4.65 -3.30
CA GLY A 75 6.17 -4.07 -2.76
C GLY A 75 5.02 -4.25 -3.75
N GLY A 76 3.80 -4.36 -3.24
CA GLY A 76 2.64 -4.56 -4.10
C GLY A 76 1.31 -4.33 -3.40
N TYR A 77 0.26 -4.17 -4.18
CA TYR A 77 -1.12 -4.19 -3.70
C TYR A 77 -2.06 -4.81 -4.73
N ILE A 78 -3.22 -5.27 -4.26
CA ILE A 78 -4.34 -5.64 -5.12
C ILE A 78 -5.47 -4.65 -4.86
N LEU A 79 -6.01 -4.09 -5.94
CA LEU A 79 -7.18 -3.23 -5.93
C LEU A 79 -8.38 -4.03 -6.47
N TYR A 80 -9.37 -4.25 -5.62
CA TYR A 80 -10.67 -4.79 -6.01
C TYR A 80 -11.60 -3.62 -6.38
N GLY A 81 -11.53 -3.19 -7.64
CA GLY A 81 -12.38 -2.14 -8.20
C GLY A 81 -13.41 -2.71 -9.18
N TYR A 82 -13.73 -1.94 -10.22
CA TYR A 82 -14.49 -2.43 -11.37
C TYR A 82 -13.79 -3.62 -12.05
N CYS A 83 -12.45 -3.56 -12.11
CA CYS A 83 -11.59 -4.70 -12.39
C CYS A 83 -10.72 -5.01 -11.16
N THR A 84 -10.24 -6.24 -11.07
CA THR A 84 -9.23 -6.63 -10.07
C THR A 84 -7.85 -6.35 -10.66
N VAL A 85 -7.09 -5.46 -10.03
CA VAL A 85 -5.77 -5.03 -10.50
C VAL A 85 -4.72 -5.40 -9.45
N LEU A 86 -3.65 -6.07 -9.87
CA LEU A 86 -2.44 -6.31 -9.10
C LEU A 86 -1.37 -5.31 -9.54
N VAL A 87 -0.77 -4.58 -8.60
CA VAL A 87 0.39 -3.72 -8.86
C VAL A 87 1.58 -4.26 -8.09
N LEU A 88 2.72 -4.42 -8.77
CA LEU A 88 3.97 -4.92 -8.21
C LEU A 88 5.14 -4.01 -8.57
N ALA A 89 6.08 -3.90 -7.65
CA ALA A 89 7.36 -3.23 -7.83
C ALA A 89 8.46 -4.08 -7.20
N PHE A 90 9.64 -4.09 -7.81
CA PHE A 90 10.84 -4.77 -7.31
C PHE A 90 11.97 -3.76 -7.13
N GLU A 91 12.89 -4.05 -6.22
CA GLU A 91 14.11 -3.25 -6.02
C GLU A 91 14.89 -3.19 -7.34
N GLY A 92 15.37 -2.00 -7.72
CA GLY A 92 16.04 -1.76 -9.01
C GLY A 92 15.17 -1.95 -10.27
N GLY A 93 13.89 -2.33 -10.11
CA GLY A 93 12.97 -2.61 -11.20
C GLY A 93 11.94 -1.50 -11.49
N SER A 94 10.98 -1.82 -12.37
CA SER A 94 9.85 -0.97 -12.70
C SER A 94 8.59 -1.33 -11.90
N VAL A 95 7.65 -0.40 -11.82
CA VAL A 95 6.30 -0.67 -11.30
C VAL A 95 5.44 -1.19 -12.44
N ASN A 96 4.73 -2.29 -12.24
CA ASN A 96 3.89 -2.91 -13.27
C ASN A 96 2.50 -3.22 -12.73
N GLY A 97 1.47 -2.92 -13.53
CA GLY A 97 0.08 -3.22 -13.25
C GLY A 97 -0.44 -4.35 -14.12
N PHE A 98 -1.14 -5.28 -13.48
CA PHE A 98 -1.75 -6.45 -14.11
C PHE A 98 -3.24 -6.45 -13.79
N THR A 99 -4.08 -6.74 -14.78
CA THR A 99 -5.52 -6.85 -14.60
C THR A 99 -5.94 -8.30 -14.71
N LEU A 100 -6.75 -8.79 -13.76
CA LEU A 100 -7.31 -10.13 -13.81
C LEU A 100 -8.28 -10.26 -14.98
N ASP A 101 -8.01 -11.18 -15.89
CA ASP A 101 -9.00 -11.67 -16.85
C ASP A 101 -9.82 -12.78 -16.18
N PRO A 102 -11.10 -12.55 -15.85
CA PRO A 102 -11.92 -13.57 -15.18
C PRO A 102 -12.27 -14.76 -16.08
N ALA A 103 -12.19 -14.63 -17.41
CA ALA A 103 -12.48 -15.73 -18.32
C ALA A 103 -11.36 -16.78 -18.33
N VAL A 104 -10.12 -16.35 -18.15
CA VAL A 104 -8.93 -17.22 -18.12
C VAL A 104 -8.44 -17.49 -16.70
N GLY A 105 -8.74 -16.61 -15.75
CA GLY A 105 -8.30 -16.72 -14.36
C GLY A 105 -6.86 -16.25 -14.13
N GLU A 106 -6.30 -15.44 -15.04
CA GLU A 106 -4.91 -14.99 -15.01
C GLU A 106 -4.79 -13.47 -14.94
N PHE A 107 -3.71 -13.00 -14.31
CA PHE A 107 -3.34 -11.57 -14.30
C PHE A 107 -2.54 -11.22 -15.55
N MET A 108 -3.15 -10.44 -16.44
CA MET A 108 -2.54 -9.99 -17.68
C MET A 108 -1.82 -8.66 -17.46
N LEU A 109 -0.60 -8.51 -17.97
CA LEU A 109 0.13 -7.23 -17.91
C LEU A 109 -0.62 -6.17 -18.74
N THR A 110 -1.21 -5.18 -18.07
CA THR A 110 -1.97 -4.09 -18.72
C THR A 110 -1.26 -2.75 -18.66
N ASP A 111 -0.42 -2.53 -17.66
CA ASP A 111 0.25 -1.26 -17.40
C ASP A 111 1.73 -1.48 -17.13
N PRO A 112 2.56 -1.63 -18.17
CA PRO A 112 4.00 -1.80 -18.01
C PRO A 112 4.67 -0.48 -17.57
N MET A 113 5.67 -0.59 -16.70
CA MET A 113 6.57 0.51 -16.33
C MET A 113 5.84 1.80 -15.89
N ILE A 114 4.87 1.66 -14.99
CA ILE A 114 4.11 2.78 -14.43
C ILE A 114 5.08 3.81 -13.84
N LYS A 115 4.93 5.06 -14.30
CA LYS A 115 5.56 6.25 -13.72
C LYS A 115 4.48 7.19 -13.25
N ILE A 116 4.65 7.70 -12.03
CA ILE A 116 3.76 8.72 -11.50
C ILE A 116 4.07 10.07 -12.16
N PRO A 117 3.07 10.87 -12.55
CA PRO A 117 3.32 12.25 -12.96
C PRO A 117 4.08 13.03 -11.89
N THR A 118 4.99 13.92 -12.29
CA THR A 118 5.81 14.70 -11.34
C THR A 118 5.00 15.65 -10.48
N SER A 119 3.85 16.12 -11.00
CA SER A 119 2.85 16.92 -10.29
C SER A 119 1.46 16.70 -10.90
N ALA A 120 0.40 16.85 -10.10
CA ALA A 120 -0.97 17.06 -10.59
C ALA A 120 -1.81 17.93 -9.65
N LYS A 121 -2.90 18.48 -10.19
CA LYS A 121 -3.92 19.24 -9.45
C LYS A 121 -4.96 18.29 -8.82
N LEU A 122 -4.50 17.32 -8.03
CA LEU A 122 -5.35 16.34 -7.37
C LEU A 122 -4.87 16.11 -5.94
N TYR A 123 -5.80 16.09 -4.98
CA TYR A 123 -5.49 15.73 -3.61
C TYR A 123 -6.54 14.80 -3.01
N SER A 124 -6.10 13.95 -2.08
CA SER A 124 -6.92 12.97 -1.39
C SER A 124 -6.70 13.07 0.12
N VAL A 125 -7.72 13.51 0.85
CA VAL A 125 -7.68 13.66 2.31
C VAL A 125 -9.11 13.62 2.87
N ASN A 126 -9.28 13.11 4.08
CA ASN A 126 -10.56 13.20 4.78
C ASN A 126 -10.74 14.58 5.42
N GLU A 127 -11.29 15.53 4.70
CA GLU A 127 -11.53 16.89 5.20
C GLU A 127 -12.54 16.96 6.36
N GLY A 128 -13.32 15.89 6.63
CA GLY A 128 -14.17 15.82 7.83
C GLY A 128 -13.39 15.92 9.14
N HIS A 129 -12.07 15.71 9.11
CA HIS A 129 -11.18 15.83 10.26
C HIS A 129 -10.36 17.12 10.31
N THR A 130 -10.68 18.14 9.49
CA THR A 130 -9.89 19.39 9.37
C THR A 130 -9.58 20.05 10.71
N GLN A 131 -10.53 20.08 11.66
CA GLN A 131 -10.32 20.66 13.00
C GLN A 131 -9.26 19.94 13.86
N SER A 132 -8.89 18.73 13.48
CA SER A 132 -7.90 17.91 14.18
C SER A 132 -6.51 17.96 13.54
N PHE A 133 -6.39 18.58 12.36
CA PHE A 133 -5.14 18.69 11.61
C PHE A 133 -4.25 19.80 12.16
N ASP A 134 -2.95 19.69 11.87
CA ASP A 134 -2.02 20.79 12.09
C ASP A 134 -2.41 22.01 11.24
N GLN A 135 -2.26 23.22 11.79
CA GLN A 135 -2.66 24.44 11.10
C GLN A 135 -1.92 24.65 9.77
N SER A 136 -0.67 24.18 9.67
CA SER A 136 0.13 24.28 8.44
C SER A 136 -0.46 23.41 7.33
N LEU A 137 -0.98 22.22 7.68
CA LEU A 137 -1.69 21.35 6.75
C LEU A 137 -3.04 21.95 6.33
N VAL A 138 -3.79 22.52 7.28
CA VAL A 138 -5.03 23.24 6.97
C VAL A 138 -4.76 24.36 5.95
N ASN A 139 -3.76 25.18 6.21
CA ASN A 139 -3.36 26.27 5.33
C ASN A 139 -2.91 25.75 3.95
N PHE A 140 -2.24 24.60 3.89
CA PHE A 140 -1.84 23.96 2.64
C PHE A 140 -3.04 23.48 1.82
N ILE A 141 -4.02 22.83 2.45
CA ILE A 141 -5.26 22.37 1.80
C ILE A 141 -6.08 23.57 1.30
N GLU A 142 -6.22 24.62 2.11
CA GLU A 142 -6.97 25.82 1.70
C GLU A 142 -6.35 26.49 0.46
N LYS A 143 -5.01 26.51 0.34
CA LYS A 143 -4.34 27.01 -0.88
C LYS A 143 -4.68 26.22 -2.15
N MET A 144 -5.07 24.96 -2.04
CA MET A 144 -5.46 24.13 -3.20
C MET A 144 -6.90 24.35 -3.63
N LYS A 145 -7.76 24.73 -2.68
CA LYS A 145 -9.18 25.06 -2.93
C LYS A 145 -9.33 26.46 -3.52
N VAL A 146 -8.47 27.37 -3.08
CA VAL A 146 -8.51 28.77 -3.49
C VAL A 146 -7.76 28.91 -4.81
N ILE A 147 -8.31 29.79 -5.67
CA ILE A 147 -7.72 30.44 -6.84
C ILE A 147 -8.28 29.94 -8.18
N LYS A 148 -8.78 30.93 -8.94
CA LYS A 148 -9.18 31.02 -10.36
C LYS A 148 -9.82 29.80 -11.02
N ILE A 149 -10.82 30.04 -11.86
CA ILE A 149 -11.44 28.98 -12.68
C ILE A 149 -10.34 28.22 -13.44
N GLY A 150 -10.21 26.91 -13.18
CA GLY A 150 -9.19 26.03 -13.77
C GLY A 150 -7.88 25.87 -12.96
N GLU A 151 -7.70 26.57 -11.84
CA GLU A 151 -6.50 26.48 -11.00
C GLU A 151 -6.69 25.62 -9.75
N ALA A 152 -7.92 25.49 -9.25
CA ALA A 152 -8.27 24.63 -8.12
C ALA A 152 -7.91 23.15 -8.35
N TRP A 153 -7.47 22.48 -7.29
CA TRP A 153 -7.18 21.06 -7.35
C TRP A 153 -8.45 20.24 -7.13
N SER A 154 -8.56 19.11 -7.82
CA SER A 154 -9.65 18.17 -7.62
C SER A 154 -9.48 17.41 -6.31
N ALA A 155 -10.44 17.55 -5.41
CA ALA A 155 -10.56 16.70 -4.22
C ALA A 155 -11.13 15.33 -4.60
N ARG A 156 -10.43 14.24 -4.28
CA ARG A 156 -10.90 12.87 -4.47
C ARG A 156 -10.51 12.02 -3.26
N TYR A 157 -11.48 11.61 -2.46
CA TYR A 157 -11.25 10.76 -1.31
C TYR A 157 -12.28 9.64 -1.29
N SER A 158 -11.80 8.41 -1.49
CA SER A 158 -12.66 7.21 -1.47
C SER A 158 -12.75 6.57 -0.08
N GLY A 159 -11.87 6.96 0.84
CA GLY A 159 -11.76 6.32 2.16
C GLY A 159 -10.96 5.01 2.15
N ASN A 160 -10.39 4.62 1.01
CA ASN A 160 -9.59 3.42 0.85
C ASN A 160 -8.16 3.80 0.44
N LEU A 161 -7.18 3.43 1.28
CA LEU A 161 -5.75 3.66 1.04
C LEU A 161 -5.32 3.20 -0.35
N VAL A 162 -5.63 1.96 -0.72
CA VAL A 162 -5.19 1.35 -1.99
C VAL A 162 -5.87 2.04 -3.17
N GLY A 163 -7.18 2.29 -3.07
CA GLY A 163 -7.94 2.94 -4.14
C GLY A 163 -7.48 4.37 -4.43
N ASP A 164 -7.26 5.15 -3.38
CA ASP A 164 -6.76 6.52 -3.52
C ASP A 164 -5.30 6.56 -3.98
N CYS A 165 -4.42 5.72 -3.42
CA CYS A 165 -3.02 5.65 -3.86
C CYS A 165 -2.88 5.13 -5.29
N HIS A 166 -3.73 4.21 -5.75
CA HIS A 166 -3.74 3.75 -7.15
C HIS A 166 -4.10 4.90 -8.10
N ARG A 167 -5.12 5.70 -7.75
CA ARG A 167 -5.48 6.90 -8.52
C ARG A 167 -4.33 7.89 -8.58
N ILE A 168 -3.68 8.17 -7.44
CA ILE A 168 -2.52 9.05 -7.35
C ILE A 168 -1.35 8.52 -8.19
N LEU A 169 -1.09 7.21 -8.14
CA LEU A 169 -0.04 6.58 -8.94
C LEU A 169 -0.26 6.80 -10.45
N LYS A 170 -1.52 6.74 -10.91
CA LYS A 170 -1.86 6.85 -12.33
C LYS A 170 -2.05 8.30 -12.82
N GLN A 171 -2.62 9.17 -11.99
CA GLN A 171 -3.03 10.53 -12.37
C GLN A 171 -2.13 11.62 -11.77
N GLY A 172 -1.27 11.26 -10.83
CA GLY A 172 -0.50 12.20 -10.01
C GLY A 172 -1.34 12.83 -8.91
N GLY A 173 -0.70 13.74 -8.17
CA GLY A 173 -1.30 14.45 -7.03
C GLY A 173 -0.74 13.97 -5.70
N ILE A 174 -1.49 14.20 -4.61
CA ILE A 174 -1.08 13.79 -3.27
C ILE A 174 -2.19 13.09 -2.47
N TYR A 175 -1.84 11.99 -1.82
CA TYR A 175 -2.61 11.35 -0.75
C TYR A 175 -2.11 11.83 0.61
N MET A 176 -3.02 12.16 1.52
CA MET A 176 -2.71 12.70 2.83
C MET A 176 -3.54 12.01 3.91
N TYR A 177 -2.85 11.46 4.91
CA TYR A 177 -3.44 10.93 6.14
C TYR A 177 -2.61 11.39 7.34
N PRO A 178 -2.86 12.61 7.84
CA PRO A 178 -2.05 13.21 8.90
C PRO A 178 -2.26 12.53 10.26
N ALA A 179 -1.42 12.91 11.23
CA ALA A 179 -1.76 12.75 12.63
C ALA A 179 -3.00 13.59 12.98
N SER A 180 -3.75 13.16 13.98
CA SER A 180 -4.85 13.92 14.57
C SER A 180 -4.75 13.92 16.08
N LYS A 181 -5.56 14.75 16.76
CA LYS A 181 -5.66 14.73 18.23
C LYS A 181 -6.00 13.35 18.80
N GLU A 182 -6.87 12.61 18.12
CA GLU A 182 -7.27 11.23 18.49
C GLU A 182 -6.20 10.19 18.13
N HIS A 183 -5.42 10.46 17.08
CA HIS A 183 -4.41 9.57 16.54
C HIS A 183 -3.10 10.32 16.30
N PRO A 184 -2.36 10.65 17.37
CA PRO A 184 -1.16 11.48 17.29
C PRO A 184 -0.04 10.83 16.46
N ASN A 185 -0.04 9.50 16.34
CA ASN A 185 0.89 8.74 15.52
C ASN A 185 0.27 8.33 14.17
N GLY A 186 -0.82 8.96 13.72
CA GLY A 186 -1.55 8.56 12.52
C GLY A 186 -2.33 7.23 12.71
N LYS A 187 -2.92 6.74 11.61
CA LYS A 187 -3.73 5.50 11.62
C LYS A 187 -3.14 4.35 10.82
N HIS A 188 -2.38 4.64 9.76
CA HIS A 188 -1.78 3.62 8.90
C HIS A 188 -0.63 2.95 9.62
N ARG A 189 -0.46 1.64 9.41
CA ARG A 189 0.64 0.86 9.96
C ARG A 189 1.85 0.95 9.05
N LEU A 190 2.99 1.21 9.67
CA LEU A 190 4.22 1.45 8.97
C LEU A 190 4.61 0.26 8.08
N LEU A 191 4.62 -0.95 8.63
CA LEU A 191 5.16 -2.14 7.95
C LEU A 191 4.32 -2.61 6.77
N TYR A 192 3.01 -2.67 6.91
CA TYR A 192 2.13 -3.37 5.96
C TYR A 192 1.07 -2.49 5.29
N GLU A 193 1.05 -1.18 5.59
CA GLU A 193 0.23 -0.20 4.87
C GLU A 193 1.12 0.87 4.22
N ALA A 194 1.92 1.59 5.02
CA ALA A 194 2.70 2.72 4.52
C ALA A 194 3.93 2.30 3.69
N SER A 195 4.75 1.36 4.19
CA SER A 195 6.01 0.97 3.53
C SER A 195 5.81 0.34 2.15
N PRO A 196 4.86 -0.60 1.94
CA PRO A 196 4.64 -1.19 0.61
C PRO A 196 4.18 -0.16 -0.42
N ILE A 197 3.31 0.79 -0.03
CA ILE A 197 2.88 1.88 -0.92
C ILE A 197 4.02 2.86 -1.16
N ALA A 198 4.77 3.23 -0.13
CA ALA A 198 5.94 4.10 -0.26
C ALA A 198 6.99 3.53 -1.22
N PHE A 199 7.21 2.22 -1.18
CA PHE A 199 8.11 1.50 -2.07
C PHE A 199 7.65 1.64 -3.53
N ILE A 200 6.37 1.38 -3.80
CA ILE A 200 5.79 1.54 -5.14
C ILE A 200 5.92 3.00 -5.61
N MET A 201 5.60 3.97 -4.75
CA MET A 201 5.70 5.39 -5.09
C MET A 201 7.15 5.77 -5.44
N LYS A 202 8.15 5.34 -4.65
CA LYS A 202 9.57 5.57 -4.94
C LYS A 202 9.96 5.00 -6.31
N GLN A 203 9.62 3.73 -6.58
CA GLN A 203 9.95 3.09 -7.86
C GLN A 203 9.24 3.74 -9.07
N ALA A 204 8.05 4.31 -8.85
CA ALA A 204 7.32 5.06 -9.86
C ALA A 204 7.85 6.49 -10.09
N GLY A 205 8.78 7.00 -9.24
CA GLY A 205 9.32 8.37 -9.31
C GLY A 205 8.62 9.39 -8.40
N GLY A 206 7.78 8.93 -7.48
CA GLY A 206 7.11 9.74 -6.46
C GLY A 206 7.85 9.75 -5.12
N LEU A 207 7.20 10.32 -4.11
CA LEU A 207 7.72 10.41 -2.75
C LEU A 207 6.67 9.94 -1.72
N ALA A 208 7.14 9.52 -0.56
CA ALA A 208 6.31 9.19 0.58
C ALA A 208 6.98 9.58 1.92
N VAL A 209 6.30 10.38 2.73
CA VAL A 209 6.81 10.92 4.00
C VAL A 209 5.76 10.77 5.12
N ASN A 210 6.20 10.79 6.37
CA ASN A 210 5.31 10.81 7.53
C ASN A 210 5.05 12.22 8.11
N GLY A 211 5.50 13.27 7.41
CA GLY A 211 5.51 14.65 7.91
C GLY A 211 6.75 15.03 8.72
N LYS A 212 7.72 14.12 8.90
CA LYS A 212 9.02 14.37 9.55
C LYS A 212 10.22 13.75 8.84
N GLN A 213 10.05 12.60 8.18
CA GLN A 213 11.06 11.87 7.43
C GLN A 213 10.42 11.00 6.33
N PHE A 214 11.23 10.43 5.45
CA PHE A 214 10.74 9.47 4.44
C PHE A 214 10.29 8.18 5.08
N ILE A 215 9.21 7.60 4.55
CA ILE A 215 8.60 6.38 5.10
C ILE A 215 9.56 5.20 5.05
N LEU A 216 10.31 5.05 3.95
CA LEU A 216 11.22 3.92 3.75
C LEU A 216 12.47 3.98 4.64
N ASP A 217 12.83 5.15 5.16
CA ASP A 217 13.96 5.32 6.08
C ASP A 217 13.57 5.06 7.54
N MET A 218 12.28 4.96 7.85
CA MET A 218 11.82 4.69 9.21
C MET A 218 12.20 3.28 9.63
N ILE A 219 12.76 3.14 10.84
CA ILE A 219 13.04 1.84 11.47
C ILE A 219 11.86 1.50 12.41
N PRO A 220 11.03 0.50 12.08
CA PRO A 220 9.90 0.11 12.90
C PRO A 220 10.36 -0.38 14.28
N GLN A 221 9.70 0.09 15.34
CA GLN A 221 9.94 -0.34 16.71
C GLN A 221 8.97 -1.44 17.15
N LYS A 222 7.81 -1.55 16.49
CA LYS A 222 6.74 -2.51 16.81
C LYS A 222 6.03 -2.97 15.53
N LEU A 223 5.54 -4.22 15.52
CA LEU A 223 4.82 -4.79 14.38
C LEU A 223 3.61 -3.95 13.92
N HIS A 224 2.87 -3.39 14.88
CA HIS A 224 1.67 -2.60 14.62
C HIS A 224 1.91 -1.10 14.79
N GLU A 225 3.15 -0.63 14.64
CA GLU A 225 3.48 0.79 14.70
C GLU A 225 2.69 1.57 13.66
N LYS A 226 2.07 2.66 14.10
CA LYS A 226 1.30 3.56 13.25
C LYS A 226 2.14 4.76 12.85
N THR A 227 1.85 5.31 11.68
CA THR A 227 2.50 6.52 11.18
C THR A 227 1.50 7.41 10.43
N PRO A 228 1.63 8.74 10.51
CA PRO A 228 1.04 9.62 9.51
C PRO A 228 1.61 9.28 8.13
N PHE A 229 0.82 9.43 7.08
CA PHE A 229 1.24 8.99 5.75
C PHE A 229 0.84 10.00 4.69
N PHE A 230 1.83 10.48 3.96
CA PHE A 230 1.65 11.36 2.81
C PHE A 230 2.44 10.79 1.65
N CYS A 231 1.81 10.58 0.50
CA CYS A 231 2.50 10.03 -0.67
C CYS A 231 1.93 10.55 -1.98
N GLY A 232 2.73 10.50 -3.04
CA GLY A 232 2.28 10.81 -4.38
C GLY A 232 3.37 11.43 -5.24
N SER A 233 2.94 12.31 -6.14
CA SER A 233 3.78 13.03 -7.09
C SER A 233 4.87 13.81 -6.36
N ARG A 234 6.11 13.71 -6.86
CA ARG A 234 7.30 14.31 -6.24
C ARG A 234 7.08 15.77 -5.87
N ASP A 235 6.62 16.59 -6.81
CA ASP A 235 6.52 18.03 -6.60
C ASP A 235 5.37 18.38 -5.65
N ASN A 236 4.27 17.63 -5.65
CA ASN A 236 3.17 17.83 -4.69
C ASN A 236 3.60 17.50 -3.25
N VAL A 237 4.37 16.41 -3.06
CA VAL A 237 4.89 16.02 -1.75
C VAL A 237 5.95 17.02 -1.26
N LEU A 238 6.82 17.53 -2.15
CA LEU A 238 7.78 18.59 -1.79
C LEU A 238 7.08 19.89 -1.35
N GLN A 239 6.01 20.29 -2.04
CA GLN A 239 5.20 21.45 -1.63
C GLN A 239 4.57 21.24 -0.25
N LEU A 240 4.06 20.02 0.03
CA LEU A 240 3.57 19.67 1.37
C LEU A 240 4.69 19.75 2.41
N MET A 241 5.85 19.14 2.14
CA MET A 241 7.00 19.16 3.03
C MET A 241 7.43 20.59 3.38
N GLN A 242 7.47 21.48 2.39
CA GLN A 242 7.74 22.89 2.61
C GLN A 242 6.67 23.55 3.49
N ALA A 243 5.39 23.28 3.24
CA ALA A 243 4.30 23.80 4.07
C ALA A 243 4.37 23.31 5.53
N LEU A 244 4.85 22.08 5.75
CA LEU A 244 5.09 21.50 7.08
C LEU A 244 6.44 21.92 7.70
N GLY A 245 7.24 22.75 7.03
CA GLY A 245 8.53 23.23 7.52
C GLY A 245 9.68 22.21 7.46
N MET A 246 9.57 21.17 6.62
CA MET A 246 10.54 20.06 6.50
C MET A 246 11.76 20.40 5.62
N ASN A 247 12.33 21.61 5.76
CA ASN A 247 13.28 22.21 4.80
C ASN A 247 14.68 21.56 4.69
N LYS A 248 14.93 20.40 5.32
CA LYS A 248 16.27 19.79 5.44
C LYS A 248 16.36 18.32 5.05
N ILE A 249 15.32 17.75 4.47
CA ILE A 249 15.27 16.30 4.21
C ILE A 249 15.55 16.06 2.74
N SER A 250 16.75 15.55 2.45
CA SER A 250 17.12 15.09 1.12
C SER A 250 16.82 13.58 1.01
N PRO A 251 16.28 13.09 -0.12
CA PRO A 251 16.13 11.65 -0.35
C PRO A 251 17.48 10.96 -0.27
N THR A 252 17.56 9.83 0.44
CA THR A 252 18.66 8.87 0.42
C THR A 252 18.65 7.99 -0.82
#